data_AF-A0A4Z0ADE0-F1
#
_entry.id   AF-A0A4Z0ADE0-F1
#
_cell.length_a   1.000
_cell.length_b   1.000
_cell.length_c   1.000
_cell.angle_alpha   90.00
_cell.angle_beta   90.00
_cell.angle_gamma   90.00
#
_symmetry.space_group_name_H-M   'P 1'
#
loop_
_entity.id
_entity.type
_entity.pdbx_description
1 polymer ?
#
loop_
_entity_poly.entity_id
_entity_poly.type
_entity_poly.pdbx_seq_one_letter_code
_entity_poly.pdbx_strand_id
1 'polypeptide(L)'
;MAPQYHRPTSQDVVALACTVIGVGPGGSTSMLARVAITNYRGEVLLDCYVAPTMPVTDYRTATTGIEPGHLHSVGSANKFNDVQQWVATTIRDKVVVGYALWNDLSGQLPFYP
;
A
#
# COMPACT_ATOMS: atom_id res chain seq x y z
N MET A 1 -13.15 3.01 -36.85
CA MET A 1 -13.92 2.56 -35.66
C MET A 1 -13.27 3.20 -34.44
N ALA A 2 -14.02 3.97 -33.66
CA ALA A 2 -13.48 4.52 -32.41
C ALA A 2 -13.32 3.37 -31.40
N PRO A 3 -12.21 3.28 -30.66
CA PRO A 3 -12.08 2.32 -29.58
C PRO A 3 -13.19 2.55 -28.56
N GLN A 4 -13.96 1.50 -28.29
CA GLN A 4 -15.00 1.53 -27.26
C GLN A 4 -14.31 1.26 -25.91
N TYR A 5 -13.98 2.33 -25.19
CA TYR A 5 -13.44 2.21 -23.84
C TYR A 5 -14.54 1.78 -22.88
N HIS A 6 -14.29 0.74 -22.09
CA HIS A 6 -15.18 0.36 -21.01
C HIS A 6 -15.29 1.53 -20.03
N ARG A 7 -16.51 2.02 -19.79
CA ARG A 7 -16.74 3.12 -18.85
C ARG A 7 -16.81 2.53 -17.44
N PRO A 8 -15.84 2.81 -16.55
CA PRO A 8 -15.84 2.27 -15.21
C PRO A 8 -17.08 2.75 -14.46
N THR A 9 -17.71 1.85 -13.71
CA THR A 9 -18.74 2.20 -12.74
C THR A 9 -18.11 2.61 -11.41
N SER A 10 -18.92 3.13 -10.49
CA SER A 10 -18.44 3.43 -9.13
C SER A 10 -17.91 2.21 -8.38
N GLN A 11 -18.29 0.99 -8.76
CA GLN A 11 -17.81 -0.26 -8.13
C GLN A 11 -16.43 -0.69 -8.66
N ASP A 12 -16.01 -0.11 -9.78
CA ASP A 12 -14.76 -0.43 -10.46
C ASP A 12 -13.63 0.52 -10.05
N VAL A 13 -13.89 1.49 -9.18
CA VAL A 13 -12.90 2.49 -8.74
C VAL A 13 -12.51 2.24 -7.29
N VAL A 14 -11.19 2.16 -7.05
CA VAL A 14 -10.59 2.05 -5.72
C VAL A 14 -9.46 3.05 -5.56
N ALA A 15 -9.34 3.66 -4.38
CA ALA A 15 -8.19 4.48 -4.06
C ALA A 15 -7.14 3.64 -3.32
N LEU A 16 -5.87 3.79 -3.66
CA LEU A 16 -4.74 3.14 -3.01
C LEU A 16 -3.79 4.21 -2.47
N ALA A 17 -3.35 4.04 -1.23
CA ALA A 17 -2.26 4.80 -0.66
C ALA A 17 -1.36 3.87 0.15
N CYS A 18 -0.06 3.98 -0.08
CA CYS A 18 0.94 3.25 0.67
C CYS A 18 1.81 4.22 1.49
N THR A 19 2.23 3.78 2.67
CA THR A 19 3.15 4.54 3.53
C THR A 19 4.40 3.71 3.75
N VAL A 20 5.56 4.35 3.60
CA VAL A 20 6.87 3.70 3.72
C VAL A 20 7.68 4.23 4.88
N ILE A 21 8.52 3.36 5.42
CA ILE A 21 9.57 3.65 6.39
C ILE A 21 10.94 3.39 5.76
N GLY A 22 11.98 3.96 6.35
CA GLY A 22 13.38 3.72 6.00
C GLY A 22 13.95 2.48 6.71
N VAL A 23 14.56 1.61 5.92
CA VAL A 23 15.36 0.45 6.37
C VAL A 23 16.77 0.55 5.79
N GLY A 24 17.70 -0.21 6.37
CA GLY A 24 19.11 -0.21 5.97
C GLY A 24 19.91 0.98 6.52
N PRO A 25 21.21 1.10 6.19
CA PRO A 25 22.08 2.14 6.74
C PRO A 25 21.51 3.54 6.51
N GLY A 26 21.19 4.26 7.60
CA GLY A 26 20.65 5.62 7.54
C GLY A 26 19.26 5.75 6.89
N GLY A 27 18.49 4.66 6.77
CA GLY A 27 17.14 4.70 6.18
C GLY A 27 17.13 4.87 4.65
N SER A 28 18.22 4.48 3.99
CA SER A 28 18.44 4.65 2.55
C SER A 28 17.42 3.92 1.67
N THR A 29 16.84 2.83 2.17
CA THR A 29 15.91 1.99 1.41
C THR A 29 14.52 2.16 1.98
N SER A 30 13.53 2.42 1.14
CA SER A 30 12.13 2.51 1.59
C SER A 30 11.46 1.14 1.60
N MET A 31 10.71 0.83 2.66
CA MET A 31 9.95 -0.41 2.83
C MET A 31 8.50 -0.07 3.21
N LEU A 32 7.54 -0.81 2.68
CA LEU A 32 6.11 -0.64 2.99
C LEU A 32 5.86 -0.91 4.48
N ALA A 33 5.11 -0.02 5.12
CA ALA A 33 4.76 -0.11 6.53
C ALA A 33 3.26 0.00 6.82
N ARG A 34 2.49 0.64 5.92
CA ARG A 34 1.03 0.69 6.00
C ARG A 34 0.45 0.78 4.59
N VAL A 35 -0.67 0.12 4.36
CA VAL A 35 -1.46 0.27 3.14
C VAL A 35 -2.90 0.59 3.50
N ALA A 36 -3.49 1.52 2.76
CA ALA A 36 -4.90 1.86 2.87
C ALA A 36 -5.56 1.79 1.49
N ILE A 37 -6.73 1.15 1.43
CA ILE A 37 -7.58 1.06 0.25
C ILE A 37 -9.00 1.49 0.62
N THR A 38 -9.57 2.38 -0.18
CA THR A 38 -10.98 2.78 -0.06
C THR A 38 -11.73 2.53 -1.36
N ASN A 39 -13.05 2.35 -1.27
CA ASN A 39 -13.90 2.34 -2.44
C ASN A 39 -14.25 3.76 -2.91
N TYR A 40 -14.99 3.87 -4.02
CA TYR A 40 -15.45 5.15 -4.56
C TYR A 40 -16.22 6.05 -3.56
N ARG A 41 -16.88 5.47 -2.55
CA ARG A 41 -17.62 6.21 -1.52
C ARG A 41 -16.75 6.65 -0.35
N GLY A 42 -15.47 6.28 -0.34
CA GLY A 42 -14.54 6.55 0.76
C GLY A 42 -14.64 5.53 1.91
N GLU A 43 -15.37 4.43 1.74
CA GLU A 43 -15.41 3.36 2.73
C GLU A 43 -14.09 2.59 2.71
N VAL A 44 -13.52 2.34 3.89
CA VAL A 44 -12.25 1.63 4.05
C VAL A 44 -12.44 0.16 3.76
N LEU A 45 -11.80 -0.32 2.69
CA LEU A 45 -11.73 -1.74 2.33
C LEU A 45 -10.57 -2.45 3.03
N LEU A 46 -9.44 -1.74 3.19
CA LEU A 46 -8.27 -2.20 3.91
C LEU A 46 -7.58 -1.00 4.54
N ASP A 47 -7.17 -1.15 5.80
CA ASP A 47 -6.23 -0.25 6.45
C ASP A 47 -5.43 -1.07 7.45
N CYS A 48 -4.18 -1.38 7.12
CA CYS A 48 -3.37 -2.24 7.96
C CYS A 48 -1.89 -1.90 7.91
N TYR A 49 -1.20 -2.21 9.01
CA TYR A 49 0.25 -2.15 9.09
C TYR A 49 0.86 -3.42 8.52
N VAL A 50 2.07 -3.27 7.98
CA VAL A 50 2.85 -4.33 7.36
C VAL A 50 4.12 -4.55 8.16
N ALA A 51 4.36 -5.80 8.56
CA ALA A 51 5.52 -6.18 9.34
C ALA A 51 6.78 -6.02 8.46
N PRO A 52 7.79 -5.25 8.91
CA PRO A 52 9.02 -5.06 8.16
C PRO A 52 9.83 -6.35 8.12
N THR A 53 10.46 -6.64 6.98
CA THR A 53 11.33 -7.82 6.82
C THR A 53 12.81 -7.50 7.13
N MET A 54 13.13 -6.23 7.34
CA MET A 54 14.44 -5.74 7.73
C MET A 54 14.34 -4.78 8.93
N PRO A 55 15.42 -4.62 9.72
CA PRO A 55 15.45 -3.65 10.81
C PRO A 55 15.15 -2.24 10.31
N VAL A 56 14.18 -1.59 10.97
CA VAL A 56 13.81 -0.19 10.70
C VAL A 56 14.85 0.73 11.30
N THR A 57 15.37 1.63 10.49
CA THR A 57 16.37 2.62 10.90
C THR A 57 15.82 4.04 10.92
N ASP A 58 14.74 4.30 10.18
CA ASP A 58 14.02 5.57 10.20
C ASP A 58 12.52 5.35 9.95
N TYR A 59 11.68 5.62 10.94
CA TYR A 59 10.22 5.50 10.80
C TYR A 59 9.59 6.67 10.04
N ARG A 60 10.34 7.76 9.83
CA ARG A 60 9.85 9.02 9.23
C ARG A 60 8.61 9.53 9.94
N THR A 61 8.52 9.35 11.27
CA THR A 61 7.30 9.54 12.08
C THR A 61 6.69 10.93 11.92
N ALA A 62 7.49 11.98 11.73
CA ALA A 62 6.99 13.33 11.47
C ALA A 62 6.08 13.43 10.22
N THR A 63 6.32 12.57 9.23
CA THR A 63 5.57 12.55 7.95
C THR A 63 4.60 11.37 7.88
N THR A 64 4.94 10.23 8.48
CA THR A 64 4.18 8.98 8.36
C THR A 64 3.22 8.73 9.53
N GLY A 65 3.47 9.32 10.69
CA GLY A 65 2.78 9.00 11.94
C GLY A 65 3.02 7.57 12.44
N ILE A 66 3.96 6.83 11.86
CA ILE A 66 4.25 5.45 12.24
C ILE A 66 5.25 5.44 13.41
N GLU A 67 4.92 4.66 14.44
CA GLU A 67 5.73 4.43 15.62
C GLU A 67 6.16 2.96 15.71
N PRO A 68 7.23 2.63 16.44
CA PRO A 68 7.69 1.24 16.60
C PRO A 68 6.61 0.27 17.08
N GLY A 69 5.71 0.73 17.96
CA GLY A 69 4.59 -0.06 18.48
C GLY A 69 3.59 -0.51 17.42
N HIS A 70 3.40 0.26 16.34
CA HIS A 70 2.51 -0.13 15.25
C HIS A 70 3.02 -1.36 14.50
N LEU A 71 4.35 -1.53 14.40
CA LEU A 71 4.96 -2.58 13.58
C LEU A 71 5.42 -3.82 14.36
N HIS A 72 5.74 -3.68 15.65
CA HIS A 72 6.38 -4.73 16.44
C HIS A 72 5.48 -5.35 17.52
N SER A 73 4.31 -4.77 17.79
CA SER A 73 3.38 -5.37 18.73
C SER A 73 2.78 -6.66 18.16
N VAL A 74 2.67 -7.69 18.98
CA VAL A 74 2.11 -8.99 18.55
C VAL A 74 0.67 -8.75 18.05
N GLY A 75 0.43 -9.07 16.78
CA GLY A 75 -0.87 -8.90 16.13
C GLY A 75 -1.15 -7.50 15.56
N SER A 76 -0.22 -6.54 15.64
CA SER A 76 -0.44 -5.19 15.12
C SER A 76 -0.13 -5.03 13.63
N ALA A 77 0.66 -5.94 13.04
CA ALA A 77 1.10 -5.87 11.65
C ALA A 77 0.97 -7.22 10.92
N ASN A 78 0.58 -7.15 9.64
CA ASN A 78 0.40 -8.30 8.77
C ASN A 78 1.68 -8.61 7.99
N LYS A 79 1.85 -9.85 7.54
CA LYS A 79 2.98 -10.21 6.68
C LYS A 79 2.84 -9.53 5.33
N PHE A 80 3.96 -9.02 4.81
CA PHE A 80 4.02 -8.36 3.51
C PHE A 80 3.36 -9.18 2.39
N ASN A 81 3.68 -10.47 2.29
CA ASN A 81 3.16 -11.33 1.22
C ASN A 81 1.63 -11.46 1.26
N ASP A 82 1.04 -11.60 2.45
CA ASP A 82 -0.40 -11.76 2.60
C ASP A 82 -1.13 -10.47 2.20
N VAL A 83 -0.58 -9.32 2.62
CA VAL A 83 -1.11 -7.99 2.25
C VAL A 83 -0.97 -7.75 0.75
N GLN A 84 0.19 -8.04 0.16
CA GLN A 84 0.44 -7.87 -1.27
C GLN A 84 -0.53 -8.71 -2.11
N GLN A 85 -0.75 -9.98 -1.76
CA GLN A 85 -1.69 -10.86 -2.45
C GLN A 85 -3.13 -10.38 -2.35
N TRP A 86 -3.53 -9.90 -1.16
CA TRP A 86 -4.84 -9.31 -0.95
C TRP A 86 -5.03 -8.06 -1.81
N VAL A 87 -4.06 -7.13 -1.79
CA VAL A 87 -4.13 -5.91 -2.60
C VAL A 87 -4.17 -6.25 -4.09
N ALA A 88 -3.30 -7.15 -4.56
CA ALA A 88 -3.27 -7.59 -5.96
C ALA A 88 -4.64 -8.10 -6.43
N THR A 89 -5.32 -8.85 -5.56
CA THR A 89 -6.64 -9.43 -5.86
C THR A 89 -7.73 -8.35 -5.83
N THR A 90 -7.68 -7.43 -4.88
CA THR A 90 -8.67 -6.35 -4.74
C THR A 90 -8.61 -5.35 -5.88
N ILE A 91 -7.41 -5.00 -6.37
CA ILE A 91 -7.23 -4.00 -7.43
C ILE A 91 -7.33 -4.57 -8.85
N ARG A 92 -7.36 -5.91 -9.00
CA ARG A 92 -7.48 -6.57 -10.30
C ARG A 92 -8.77 -6.13 -11.00
N ASP A 93 -8.64 -5.80 -12.29
CA ASP A 93 -9.74 -5.33 -13.15
C ASP A 93 -10.44 -4.05 -12.65
N LYS A 94 -9.79 -3.28 -11.77
CA LYS A 94 -10.28 -2.00 -11.26
C LYS A 94 -9.45 -0.82 -11.76
N VAL A 95 -10.07 0.35 -11.78
CA VAL A 95 -9.39 1.65 -11.90
C VAL A 95 -8.85 2.05 -10.53
N VAL A 96 -7.52 2.04 -10.42
CA VAL A 96 -6.82 2.48 -9.22
C VAL A 96 -6.56 3.97 -9.31
N VAL A 97 -6.95 4.72 -8.26
CA VAL A 97 -6.66 6.14 -8.12
C VAL A 97 -5.76 6.38 -6.90
N GLY A 98 -4.86 7.35 -6.98
CA GLY A 98 -3.94 7.65 -5.89
C GLY A 98 -2.88 8.65 -6.32
N TYR A 99 -2.04 9.06 -5.37
CA TYR A 99 -0.94 9.99 -5.62
C TYR A 99 0.33 9.23 -6.02
N ALA A 100 0.92 9.57 -7.17
CA ALA A 100 2.18 8.98 -7.65
C ALA A 100 2.19 7.43 -7.64
N LEU A 101 1.08 6.80 -8.07
CA LEU A 101 0.84 5.35 -8.01
C LEU A 101 1.98 4.47 -8.51
N TRP A 102 2.80 4.95 -9.45
CA TRP A 102 3.98 4.21 -9.90
C TRP A 102 4.90 3.83 -8.73
N ASN A 103 5.13 4.73 -7.78
CA ASN A 103 5.96 4.46 -6.61
C ASN A 103 5.37 3.35 -5.74
N ASP A 104 4.04 3.30 -5.64
CA ASP A 104 3.33 2.27 -4.89
C ASP A 104 3.41 0.93 -5.62
N LEU A 105 3.03 0.89 -6.90
CA LEU A 105 2.87 -0.35 -7.67
C LEU A 105 4.19 -0.98 -8.14
N SER A 106 5.25 -0.20 -8.34
CA SER A 106 6.56 -0.74 -8.77
C SER A 106 7.56 -0.87 -7.62
N GLY A 107 7.43 -0.02 -6.60
CA GLY A 107 8.38 0.05 -5.50
C GLY A 107 7.89 -0.67 -4.24
N GLN A 108 6.69 -0.33 -3.78
CA GLN A 108 6.22 -0.70 -2.44
C GLN A 108 5.39 -1.99 -2.44
N LEU A 109 4.58 -2.17 -3.48
CA LEU A 109 3.76 -3.34 -3.78
C LEU A 109 4.09 -3.82 -5.20
N PRO A 110 5.33 -4.29 -5.45
CA PRO A 110 5.72 -4.75 -6.77
C PRO A 110 4.81 -5.91 -7.22
N PHE A 111 4.04 -5.68 -8.28
CA PHE A 111 3.29 -6.74 -8.96
C PHE A 111 4.13 -7.22 -10.14
N TYR A 112 4.82 -8.34 -9.97
CA TYR A 112 5.48 -9.01 -11.09
C TYR A 112 4.44 -9.82 -11.88
N PRO A 113 4.44 -9.75 -13.22
CA PRO A 113 3.53 -10.51 -14.07
C PRO A 113 3.74 -12.03 -13.93
#